data_AF-A0A4S8EUH6-F1
#
_entry.id   AF-A0A4S8EUH6-F1
#
_cell.length_a   1.000
_cell.length_b   1.000
_cell.length_c   1.000
_cell.angle_alpha   90.00
_cell.angle_beta   90.00
_cell.angle_gamma   90.00
#
_symmetry.space_group_name_H-M   'P 1'
#
loop_
_entity.id
_entity.type
_entity.pdbx_description
1 polymer ?
#
loop_
_entity_poly.entity_id
_entity_poly.type
_entity_poly.pdbx_seq_one_letter_code
_entity_poly.pdbx_strand_id
1 'polypeptide(L)' 'MSTQPQYAVGIIVKLKSGGPEMTIQKANKDVMTHEFTGSYKCQWFAGKKLEDGIFPEDSLELVKPEAKGV' A
#
# COMPACT_ATOMS: atom_id res chain seq x y z
N MET A 1 -18.73 -2.02 10.96
CA MET A 1 -18.06 -0.71 10.98
C MET A 1 -17.31 -0.60 9.67
N SER A 2 -17.67 0.34 8.81
CA SER A 2 -16.97 0.54 7.52
C SER A 2 -15.58 1.09 7.83
N THR A 3 -14.55 0.28 7.63
CA THR A 3 -13.16 0.72 7.75
C THR A 3 -12.86 1.66 6.59
N GLN A 4 -12.28 2.82 6.86
CA GLN A 4 -11.79 3.71 5.81
C GLN A 4 -10.32 3.40 5.58
N PRO A 5 -9.84 3.36 4.33
CA PRO A 5 -8.43 3.12 4.06
C PRO A 5 -7.56 4.26 4.61
N GLN A 6 -6.57 3.92 5.44
CA GLN A 6 -5.58 4.84 5.99
C GLN A 6 -4.61 5.40 4.94
N TYR A 7 -4.28 4.61 3.90
CA TYR A 7 -3.30 4.99 2.89
C TYR A 7 -3.97 5.31 1.55
N ALA A 8 -3.57 6.42 0.94
CA ALA A 8 -3.99 6.79 -0.41
C ALA A 8 -3.22 6.00 -1.48
N VAL A 9 -3.85 5.82 -2.64
CA VAL A 9 -3.19 5.27 -3.83
C VAL A 9 -2.04 6.20 -4.27
N GLY A 10 -0.90 5.61 -4.64
CA GLY A 10 0.30 6.35 -5.05
C GLY A 10 1.28 6.65 -3.92
N ILE A 11 0.91 6.41 -2.67
CA ILE A 11 1.81 6.57 -1.52
C ILE A 11 2.82 5.43 -1.44
N ILE A 12 4.04 5.75 -1.02
CA ILE A 12 5.11 4.79 -0.77
C ILE A 12 4.98 4.26 0.66
N VAL A 13 4.94 2.93 0.78
CA VAL A 13 4.85 2.17 2.02
C VAL A 13 5.90 1.07 2.03
N LYS A 14 6.15 0.48 3.19
CA LYS A 14 6.94 -0.74 3.33
C LYS A 14 6.31 -1.64 4.40
N LEU A 15 6.73 -2.90 4.44
CA LEU A 15 6.34 -3.78 5.54
C LEU A 15 7.07 -3.38 6.83
N LYS A 16 6.36 -3.46 7.96
CA LYS A 16 6.92 -3.26 9.31
C LYS A 16 8.03 -4.25 9.65
N SER A 17 8.02 -5.43 9.04
CA SER A 17 9.07 -6.44 9.16
C SER A 17 10.33 -6.13 8.35
N GLY A 18 10.32 -5.05 7.54
CA GLY A 18 11.31 -4.79 6.51
C GLY A 18 10.92 -5.39 5.15
N GLY A 19 11.56 -4.90 4.09
CA GLY A 19 11.25 -5.24 2.71
C GLY A 19 11.58 -4.09 1.74
N PRO A 20 11.29 -4.25 0.44
CA PRO A 20 11.42 -3.16 -0.51
C PRO A 20 10.40 -2.06 -0.21
N GLU A 21 10.69 -0.85 -0.66
CA GLU A 21 9.69 0.20 -0.76
C GLU A 21 8.69 -0.15 -1.86
N MET A 22 7.41 -0.05 -1.53
CA MET A 22 6.30 -0.40 -2.40
C MET A 22 5.36 0.79 -2.54
N THR A 23 4.58 0.83 -3.61
CA THR A 23 3.56 1.84 -3.83
C THR A 23 2.17 1.22 -3.67
N ILE A 24 1.27 1.90 -2.96
CA ILE A 24 -0.15 1.52 -2.92
C ILE A 24 -0.73 1.64 -4.32
N GLN A 25 -1.08 0.50 -4.93
CA GLN A 25 -1.73 0.46 -6.25
C GLN A 25 -3.24 0.60 -6.11
N LYS A 26 -3.86 -0.08 -5.14
CA LYS A 26 -5.29 0.06 -4.82
C LYS A 26 -5.61 -0.37 -3.39
N ALA A 27 -6.61 0.27 -2.80
CA ALA A 27 -7.29 -0.22 -1.61
C ALA A 27 -8.28 -1.32 -2.02
N ASN A 28 -8.17 -2.52 -1.46
CA ASN A 28 -9.08 -3.60 -1.79
C ASN A 28 -10.44 -3.34 -1.16
N LYS A 29 -11.49 -3.52 -1.95
CA LYS A 29 -12.87 -3.32 -1.51
C LYS A 29 -13.68 -4.59 -1.76
N ASP A 30 -14.64 -4.85 -0.88
CA ASP A 30 -15.62 -5.90 -1.08
C ASP A 30 -16.47 -5.59 -2.33
N VAL A 31 -16.78 -6.63 -3.10
CA VAL A 31 -17.46 -6.48 -4.39
C VAL A 31 -18.93 -6.13 -4.22
N MET A 32 -19.57 -6.58 -3.14
CA MET A 32 -20.98 -6.35 -2.87
C MET A 32 -21.21 -5.06 -2.08
N THR A 33 -20.41 -4.81 -1.05
CA THR A 33 -20.61 -3.65 -0.17
C THR A 33 -19.83 -2.42 -0.59
N HIS A 34 -18.83 -2.58 -1.48
CA HIS A 34 -17.86 -1.54 -1.84
C HIS A 34 -17.07 -0.97 -0.64
N GLU A 35 -17.12 -1.65 0.51
CA GLU A 35 -16.38 -1.27 1.71
C GLU A 35 -14.93 -1.76 1.63
N PHE A 36 -14.03 -1.04 2.28
CA PHE A 36 -12.63 -1.42 2.35
C PHE A 36 -12.45 -2.73 3.14
N THR A 37 -11.62 -3.65 2.65
CA THR A 37 -11.42 -4.96 3.27
C THR A 37 -10.30 -4.97 4.33
N GLY A 38 -9.64 -3.84 4.58
CA GLY A 38 -8.47 -3.79 5.47
C GLY A 38 -7.15 -4.17 4.81
N SER A 39 -7.12 -4.31 3.48
CA SER A 39 -5.91 -4.70 2.75
C SER A 39 -5.67 -3.85 1.50
N TYR A 40 -4.40 -3.74 1.11
CA TYR A 40 -3.97 -3.02 -0.07
C TYR A 40 -3.29 -3.95 -1.05
N LYS A 41 -3.52 -3.74 -2.34
CA LYS A 41 -2.60 -4.21 -3.36
C LYS A 41 -1.49 -3.18 -3.50
N CYS A 42 -0.25 -3.63 -3.32
CA CYS A 42 0.96 -2.86 -3.47
C CYS A 42 1.73 -3.35 -4.70
N GLN A 43 2.52 -2.48 -5.30
CA GLN A 43 3.44 -2.82 -6.39
C GLN A 43 4.83 -2.25 -6.12
N TRP A 44 5.87 -2.94 -6.55
CA TRP A 44 7.26 -2.48 -6.42
C TRP A 44 8.12 -2.98 -7.57
N PHE A 45 9.32 -2.44 -7.69
CA PHE A 45 10.30 -2.90 -8.67
C PHE A 45 11.34 -3.78 -8.00
N ALA A 46 11.45 -5.03 -8.46
CA ALA A 46 12.55 -5.93 -8.15
C ALA A 46 13.57 -5.89 -9.31
N GLY A 47 14.46 -4.91 -9.28
CA GLY A 47 15.34 -4.61 -10.41
C GLY A 47 14.54 -4.08 -11.60
N LYS A 48 14.51 -4.82 -12.71
CA LYS A 48 13.76 -4.44 -13.94
C LYS A 48 12.35 -5.03 -14.00
N LYS A 49 11.96 -5.84 -13.02
CA LYS A 49 10.65 -6.49 -12.98
C LYS A 49 9.70 -5.70 -12.09
N LEU A 50 8.48 -5.50 -12.57
CA LEU A 50 7.36 -5.03 -11.77
C LEU A 50 6.78 -6.23 -11.03
N GLU A 51 6.76 -6.16 -9.71
CA GLU A 51 6.16 -7.15 -8.82
C GLU A 51 4.97 -6.52 -8.08
N ASP A 52 4.04 -7.36 -7.65
CA ASP A 52 2.87 -6.92 -6.87
C ASP A 52 2.48 -7.92 -5.79
N GLY A 53 1.76 -7.44 -4.78
CA GLY A 53 1.34 -8.25 -3.63
C GLY A 53 0.21 -7.60 -2.85
N ILE A 54 -0.53 -8.40 -2.08
CA ILE A 54 -1.61 -7.93 -1.22
C ILE A 54 -1.16 -8.02 0.24
N PHE A 55 -1.28 -6.90 0.96
CA PHE A 55 -0.83 -6.79 2.34
C PHE A 55 -1.93 -6.18 3.22
N PRO A 56 -2.11 -6.68 4.46
CA PRO A 56 -2.96 -6.05 5.47
C PRO A 56 -2.48 -4.64 5.82
N GLU A 57 -3.41 -3.71 6.07
CA GLU A 57 -3.12 -2.32 6.44
C GLU A 57 -2.18 -2.21 7.65
N ASP A 58 -2.40 -3.05 8.66
CA ASP A 58 -1.63 -3.10 9.90
C ASP A 58 -0.20 -3.61 9.71
N SER A 59 0.09 -4.29 8.60
CA SER A 59 1.45 -4.75 8.26
C SER A 59 2.29 -3.67 7.60
N LEU A 60 1.66 -2.59 7.11
CA LEU A 60 2.30 -1.53 6.36
C LEU A 60 2.67 -0.34 7.25
N GLU A 61 3.78 0.31 6.93
CA GLU A 61 4.14 1.62 7.48
C GLU A 61 4.42 2.61 6.35
N LEU A 62 4.04 3.88 6.59
CA LEU A 62 4.30 4.98 5.68
C LEU A 62 5.80 5.25 5.57
N VAL A 63 6.33 5.22 4.34
CA VAL A 63 7.67 5.74 4.09
C VAL A 63 7.54 7.25 4.00
N LYS A 64 8.16 7.98 4.93
CA LYS A 64 8.15 9.45 4.90
C LYS A 64 8.71 9.89 3.55
N PRO A 65 8.00 10.70 2.75
CA PRO A 65 8.60 11.28 1.57
C PRO A 65 9.77 12.14 2.05
N GLU A 66 10.99 11.78 1.65
CA GLU A 66 12.07 12.75 1.70
C GLU A 66 11.58 13.95 0.90
N ALA A 67 11.52 15.12 1.55
CA ALA A 67 11.19 16.35 0.88
C ALA A 67 12.20 16.51 -0.26
N LYS A 68 11.81 16.15 -1.48
CA LYS A 68 12.54 16.57 -2.67
C LYS A 68 12.36 18.08 -2.70
N GLY A 69 13.33 18.76 -2.11
CA GLY A 69 13.44 20.21 -2.11
C GLY A 69 13.30 20.69 -3.54
N VAL A 70 12.33 21.59 -3.72
CA VAL A 70 12.20 22.43 -4.91
C VAL A 70 13.21 23.55 -4.81
#